data_AF-A0A6L2LB04-F1
#
_entry.id   AF-A0A6L2LB04-F1
#
_cell.length_a   1.000
_cell.length_b   1.000
_cell.length_c   1.000
_cell.angle_alpha   90.00
_cell.angle_beta   90.00
_cell.angle_gamma   90.00
#
_symmetry.space_group_name_H-M   'P 1'
#
loop_
_entity.id
_entity.type
_entity.pdbx_description
1 polymer ?
#
loop_
_entity_poly.entity_id
_entity_poly.type
_entity_poly.pdbx_seq_one_letter_code
_entity_poly.pdbx_strand_id
1 'polypeptide(L)'
;MLFPFSFEGATRIWLEKELPRSIFTWDDLVSKFINQFFPLSKTTNLRNEITNFQQRFDESFSEAWDRFKDLLRACPHHGFSELHQLETFFNALNSKDQDSLNSAAGGNFLDKMPRECLAIIESKSKVRYLRNKPVVAKVSMNTSTSGISPDVAELKDMVNALLLD
;
A
#
# COMPACT_ATOMS: atom_id res chain seq x y z
N MET A 1 24.83 -24.53 -8.13
CA MET A 1 23.53 -23.83 -7.92
C MET A 1 23.39 -23.55 -6.43
N LEU A 2 23.23 -22.29 -6.02
CA LEU A 2 23.24 -21.84 -4.60
C LEU A 2 21.84 -21.62 -4.01
N PHE A 3 20.77 -21.86 -4.77
CA PHE A 3 19.39 -21.62 -4.37
C PHE A 3 18.94 -22.32 -3.06
N PRO A 4 19.40 -23.54 -2.71
CA PRO A 4 19.02 -24.17 -1.43
C PRO A 4 19.50 -23.40 -0.19
N PHE A 5 20.57 -22.60 -0.32
CA PHE A 5 21.15 -21.82 0.78
C PHE A 5 20.46 -20.47 0.99
N SER A 6 19.59 -20.06 0.06
CA SER A 6 18.75 -18.85 0.21
C SER A 6 17.50 -19.08 1.05
N PHE A 7 17.20 -20.32 1.40
CA PHE A 7 16.04 -20.65 2.21
C PHE A 7 16.37 -20.60 3.70
N GLU A 8 15.68 -19.73 4.42
CA GLU A 8 15.75 -19.58 5.87
C GLU A 8 14.39 -19.85 6.51
N GLY A 9 14.38 -20.15 7.82
CA GLY A 9 13.17 -20.31 8.61
C GLY A 9 12.22 -21.40 8.09
N ALA A 10 10.94 -21.05 7.94
CA ALA A 10 9.87 -21.98 7.56
C ALA A 10 10.11 -22.66 6.20
N THR A 11 10.81 -21.99 5.29
CA THR A 11 11.07 -22.51 3.95
C THR A 11 12.11 -23.62 3.93
N ARG A 12 13.14 -23.49 4.77
CA ARG A 12 14.15 -24.54 4.98
C ARG A 12 13.53 -25.77 5.65
N ILE A 13 12.72 -25.53 6.69
CA ILE A 13 12.00 -26.61 7.40
C ILE A 13 11.07 -27.35 6.45
N TRP A 14 10.39 -26.66 5.53
CA TRP A 14 9.58 -27.30 4.50
C TRP A 14 10.42 -28.15 3.56
N LEU A 15 11.51 -27.61 3.02
CA LEU A 15 12.39 -28.32 2.08
C LEU A 15 13.00 -29.59 2.70
N GLU A 16 13.40 -29.52 3.98
CA GLU A 16 13.97 -30.65 4.73
C GLU A 16 12.92 -31.72 5.08
N LYS A 17 11.64 -31.33 5.25
CA LYS A 17 10.52 -32.25 5.51
C LYS A 17 9.98 -32.90 4.24
N GLU A 18 10.33 -32.37 3.08
CA GLU A 18 9.73 -32.83 1.84
C GLU A 18 10.27 -34.20 1.44
N LEU A 19 9.39 -35.06 0.93
CA LEU A 19 9.71 -36.48 0.73
C LEU A 19 10.96 -36.65 -0.15
N PRO A 20 11.91 -37.51 0.26
CA PRO A 20 13.04 -37.87 -0.57
C PRO A 20 12.52 -38.40 -1.91
N ARG A 21 13.04 -37.87 -3.02
CA ARG A 21 12.64 -38.21 -4.41
C ARG A 21 11.31 -37.60 -4.88
N SER A 22 10.90 -36.45 -4.37
CA SER A 22 9.72 -35.72 -4.91
C SER A 22 10.08 -34.50 -5.77
N ILE A 23 11.34 -34.05 -5.72
CA ILE A 23 11.87 -32.92 -6.49
C ILE A 23 13.03 -33.45 -7.33
N PHE A 24 12.82 -33.61 -8.63
CA PHE A 24 13.85 -34.10 -9.56
C PHE A 24 14.34 -33.01 -10.51
N THR A 25 13.52 -31.98 -10.73
CA THR A 25 13.82 -30.85 -11.60
C THR A 25 13.65 -29.53 -10.86
N TRP A 26 14.17 -28.45 -11.47
CA TRP A 26 13.91 -27.09 -11.00
C TRP A 26 12.42 -26.75 -11.02
N ASP A 27 11.71 -27.17 -12.06
CA ASP A 27 10.26 -26.96 -12.20
C ASP A 27 9.47 -27.67 -11.09
N ASP A 28 9.89 -28.86 -10.66
CA ASP A 28 9.27 -29.56 -9.52
C ASP A 28 9.43 -28.78 -8.21
N LEU A 29 10.64 -28.24 -7.97
CA LEU A 29 10.93 -27.43 -6.79
C LEU A 29 10.07 -26.17 -6.77
N VAL A 30 10.04 -25.43 -7.88
CA VAL A 30 9.27 -24.19 -8.01
C VAL A 30 7.78 -24.49 -7.86
N SER A 31 7.27 -25.50 -8.55
CA SER A 31 5.84 -25.86 -8.50
C SER A 31 5.40 -26.25 -7.09
N LYS A 32 6.19 -27.07 -6.39
CA LYS A 32 5.88 -27.47 -5.01
C LYS A 32 6.01 -26.30 -4.03
N PHE A 33 7.01 -25.46 -4.18
CA PHE A 33 7.18 -24.25 -3.36
C PHE A 33 5.98 -23.30 -3.53
N ILE A 34 5.57 -23.02 -4.77
CA ILE A 34 4.40 -22.21 -5.06
C ILE A 34 3.14 -22.87 -4.49
N ASN A 35 2.93 -24.18 -4.66
CA ASN A 35 1.75 -24.84 -4.10
C ASN A 35 1.71 -24.82 -2.56
N GLN A 36 2.87 -24.90 -1.90
CA GLN A 36 2.97 -24.87 -0.44
C GLN A 36 2.74 -23.47 0.13
N PHE A 37 3.43 -22.47 -0.40
CA PHE A 37 3.48 -21.12 0.18
C PHE A 37 2.51 -20.15 -0.49
N PHE A 38 2.16 -20.40 -1.75
CA PHE A 38 1.23 -19.61 -2.56
C PHE A 38 0.19 -20.49 -3.27
N PRO A 39 -0.60 -21.33 -2.55
CA PRO A 39 -1.56 -22.24 -3.15
C PRO A 39 -2.41 -21.56 -4.24
N LEU A 40 -2.62 -22.26 -5.36
CA LEU A 40 -3.40 -21.74 -6.47
C LEU A 40 -4.79 -21.26 -6.04
N SER A 41 -5.41 -21.93 -5.06
CA SER A 41 -6.69 -21.52 -4.48
C SER A 41 -6.63 -20.14 -3.81
N LYS A 42 -5.56 -19.83 -3.06
CA LYS A 42 -5.36 -18.51 -2.46
C LYS A 42 -5.14 -17.44 -3.53
N THR A 43 -4.32 -17.75 -4.53
CA THR A 43 -4.07 -16.86 -5.67
C THR A 43 -5.37 -16.54 -6.41
N THR A 44 -6.18 -17.56 -6.72
CA THR A 44 -7.49 -17.39 -7.38
C THR A 44 -8.46 -16.57 -6.53
N ASN A 45 -8.54 -16.84 -5.22
CA ASN A 45 -9.40 -16.07 -4.32
C ASN A 45 -9.00 -14.59 -4.28
N LEU A 46 -7.72 -14.28 -4.12
CA LEU A 46 -7.23 -12.90 -4.12
C LEU A 46 -7.48 -12.19 -5.46
N ARG A 47 -7.28 -12.89 -6.59
CA ARG A 47 -7.62 -12.35 -7.91
C ARG A 47 -9.12 -12.03 -8.02
N ASN A 48 -9.98 -12.91 -7.52
CA ASN A 48 -11.42 -12.68 -7.48
C ASN A 48 -11.78 -11.50 -6.57
N GLU A 49 -11.12 -11.33 -5.43
CA GLU A 49 -11.33 -10.19 -4.53
C GLU A 49 -10.90 -8.87 -5.18
N ILE A 50 -9.82 -8.87 -5.95
CA ILE A 50 -9.38 -7.71 -6.73
C ILE A 50 -10.43 -7.36 -7.80
N THR A 51 -10.86 -8.32 -8.63
CA THR A 51 -11.79 -8.05 -9.74
C THR A 51 -13.20 -7.71 -9.29
N ASN A 52 -13.64 -8.25 -8.14
CA ASN A 52 -14.94 -7.96 -7.55
C ASN A 52 -14.87 -6.90 -6.45
N PHE A 53 -13.78 -6.12 -6.42
CA PHE A 53 -13.64 -5.05 -5.44
C PHE A 53 -14.83 -4.10 -5.52
N GLN A 54 -15.29 -3.66 -4.36
CA GLN A 54 -16.35 -2.67 -4.20
C GLN A 54 -16.02 -1.83 -2.97
N GLN A 55 -16.18 -0.53 -3.09
CA GLN A 55 -16.14 0.39 -1.95
C GLN A 55 -17.34 0.11 -1.05
N ARG A 56 -17.11 -0.02 0.26
CA ARG A 56 -18.21 -0.23 1.22
C ARG A 56 -18.95 1.09 1.47
N PHE A 57 -20.21 1.00 1.90
CA PHE A 57 -21.07 2.18 2.11
C PHE A 57 -20.52 3.18 3.15
N ASP A 58 -19.89 2.68 4.21
CA ASP A 58 -19.30 3.44 5.30
C ASP A 58 -17.79 3.70 5.13
N GLU A 59 -17.20 3.15 4.06
CA GLU A 59 -15.77 3.21 3.80
C GLU A 59 -15.39 4.48 3.03
N SER A 60 -14.41 5.20 3.55
CA SER A 60 -13.86 6.35 2.86
C SER A 60 -13.07 5.96 1.61
N PHE A 61 -12.93 6.91 0.69
CA PHE A 61 -12.04 6.76 -0.46
C PHE A 61 -10.60 6.34 -0.07
N SER A 62 -10.05 6.90 1.02
CA SER A 62 -8.68 6.54 1.45
C SER A 62 -8.61 5.11 1.95
N GLU A 63 -9.56 4.69 2.78
CA GLU A 63 -9.62 3.31 3.30
C GLU A 63 -9.83 2.31 2.16
N ALA A 64 -10.69 2.63 1.20
CA ALA A 64 -10.88 1.81 0.00
C ALA A 64 -9.60 1.70 -0.83
N TRP A 65 -8.88 2.81 -1.03
CA TRP A 65 -7.61 2.80 -1.76
C TRP A 65 -6.53 1.99 -1.04
N ASP A 66 -6.41 2.13 0.28
CA ASP A 66 -5.47 1.36 1.08
C ASP A 66 -5.79 -0.14 1.04
N ARG A 67 -7.06 -0.52 1.20
CA ARG A 67 -7.52 -1.91 1.10
C ARG A 67 -7.25 -2.50 -0.29
N PHE A 68 -7.46 -1.73 -1.36
CA PHE A 68 -7.16 -2.19 -2.71
C PHE A 68 -5.66 -2.44 -2.92
N LYS A 69 -4.79 -1.53 -2.45
CA LYS A 69 -3.32 -1.73 -2.49
C LYS A 69 -2.89 -2.96 -1.70
N ASP A 70 -3.51 -3.22 -0.55
CA ASP A 70 -3.18 -4.38 0.27
C ASP A 70 -3.57 -5.71 -0.42
N LEU A 71 -4.68 -5.74 -1.16
CA LEU A 71 -5.04 -6.88 -2.00
C LEU A 71 -4.02 -7.14 -3.11
N LEU A 72 -3.55 -6.07 -3.78
CA LEU A 72 -2.52 -6.18 -4.82
C LEU A 72 -1.19 -6.70 -4.23
N ARG A 73 -0.79 -6.21 -3.05
CA ARG A 73 0.42 -6.65 -2.33
C ARG A 73 0.32 -8.10 -1.85
N ALA A 74 -0.87 -8.55 -1.47
CA ALA A 74 -1.11 -9.93 -1.06
C ALA A 74 -1.00 -10.92 -2.23
N CYS A 75 -1.19 -10.46 -3.47
CA CYS A 75 -1.14 -11.29 -4.67
C CYS A 75 -0.18 -10.71 -5.73
N PRO A 76 1.14 -10.57 -5.48
CA PRO A 76 2.06 -9.86 -6.39
C PRO A 76 2.12 -10.46 -7.80
N HIS A 77 1.78 -11.74 -7.96
CA HIS A 77 1.67 -12.46 -9.23
C HIS A 77 0.25 -12.44 -9.83
N HIS A 78 -0.58 -11.44 -9.50
CA HIS A 78 -1.97 -11.31 -9.95
C HIS A 78 -2.14 -11.16 -11.48
N GLY A 79 -1.12 -10.67 -12.19
CA GLY A 79 -1.10 -10.57 -13.66
C GLY A 79 -1.98 -9.47 -14.26
N PHE A 80 -2.39 -8.50 -13.46
CA PHE A 80 -3.22 -7.37 -13.89
C PHE A 80 -2.35 -6.19 -14.30
N SER A 81 -2.61 -5.60 -15.47
CA SER A 81 -1.93 -4.37 -15.90
C SER A 81 -2.31 -3.19 -14.99
N GLU A 82 -1.45 -2.17 -14.94
CA GLU A 82 -1.72 -0.94 -14.19
C GLU A 82 -3.05 -0.29 -14.62
N LEU A 83 -3.32 -0.24 -15.92
CA LEU A 83 -4.58 0.26 -16.46
C LEU A 83 -5.78 -0.54 -15.92
N HIS A 84 -5.70 -1.86 -15.95
CA HIS A 84 -6.78 -2.71 -15.45
C HIS A 84 -7.01 -2.53 -13.95
N GLN A 85 -5.95 -2.33 -13.17
CA GLN A 85 -6.06 -2.03 -11.73
C GLN A 85 -6.78 -0.71 -11.49
N LEU A 86 -6.46 0.34 -12.27
CA LEU A 86 -7.09 1.65 -12.19
C LEU A 86 -8.57 1.61 -12.61
N GLU A 87 -8.89 0.93 -13.70
CA GLU A 87 -10.27 0.71 -14.16
C GLU A 87 -11.09 -0.04 -13.12
N THR A 88 -10.54 -1.13 -12.58
CA THR A 88 -11.18 -1.94 -11.53
C THR A 88 -11.46 -1.10 -10.30
N PHE A 89 -10.47 -0.34 -9.83
CA PHE A 89 -10.66 0.54 -8.67
C PHE A 89 -11.71 1.61 -8.95
N PHE A 90 -11.63 2.33 -10.08
CA PHE A 90 -12.59 3.38 -10.42
C PHE A 90 -14.03 2.87 -10.50
N ASN A 91 -14.24 1.75 -11.20
CA ASN A 91 -15.58 1.14 -11.37
C ASN A 91 -16.16 0.60 -10.06
N ALA A 92 -15.32 0.31 -9.08
CA ALA A 92 -15.70 -0.18 -7.76
C ALA A 92 -16.09 0.93 -6.78
N LEU A 93 -15.81 2.19 -7.10
CA LEU A 93 -16.13 3.33 -6.24
C LEU A 93 -17.62 3.66 -6.29
N ASN A 94 -18.11 4.29 -5.21
CA ASN A 94 -19.42 4.92 -5.25
C ASN A 94 -19.44 6.11 -6.22
N SER A 95 -20.63 6.50 -6.69
CA SER A 95 -20.78 7.58 -7.69
C SER A 95 -20.16 8.91 -7.26
N LYS A 96 -20.24 9.24 -5.96
CA LYS A 96 -19.67 10.49 -5.42
C LYS A 96 -18.14 10.52 -5.56
N ASP A 97 -17.46 9.42 -5.29
CA ASP A 97 -16.01 9.33 -5.41
C ASP A 97 -15.58 9.23 -6.88
N GLN A 98 -16.37 8.60 -7.75
CA GLN A 98 -16.16 8.63 -9.22
C GLN A 98 -16.26 10.07 -9.77
N ASP A 99 -17.33 10.80 -9.44
CA ASP A 99 -17.52 12.19 -9.86
C ASP A 99 -16.40 13.11 -9.36
N SER A 100 -15.94 12.87 -8.13
CA SER A 100 -14.81 13.60 -7.56
C SER A 100 -13.50 13.34 -8.31
N LEU A 101 -13.27 12.11 -8.79
CA LEU A 101 -12.09 11.79 -9.61
C LEU A 101 -12.18 12.41 -11.01
N ASN A 102 -13.35 12.32 -11.65
CA ASN A 102 -13.60 12.96 -12.95
C ASN A 102 -13.40 14.48 -12.88
N SER A 103 -13.91 15.12 -11.83
CA SER A 103 -13.73 16.55 -11.58
C SER A 103 -12.25 16.91 -11.41
N ALA A 104 -11.49 16.10 -10.67
CA ALA A 104 -10.06 16.33 -10.48
C ALA A 104 -9.23 16.07 -11.75
N ALA A 105 -9.69 15.19 -12.63
CA ALA A 105 -9.09 14.96 -13.94
C ALA A 105 -9.45 16.06 -14.97
N GLY A 106 -10.48 16.88 -14.70
CA GLY A 106 -11.02 17.83 -15.66
C GLY A 106 -11.72 17.16 -16.84
N GLY A 107 -12.34 16.00 -16.62
CA GLY A 107 -12.97 15.17 -17.66
C GLY A 107 -13.13 13.72 -17.19
N ASN A 108 -13.28 12.78 -18.11
CA ASN A 108 -13.28 11.37 -17.74
C ASN A 108 -11.91 10.98 -17.16
N PHE A 109 -11.91 10.41 -15.96
CA PHE A 109 -10.71 9.96 -15.26
C PHE A 109 -9.95 8.90 -16.07
N LEU A 110 -10.67 7.96 -16.68
CA LEU A 110 -10.07 6.84 -17.42
C LEU A 110 -9.48 7.24 -18.79
N ASP A 111 -9.70 8.47 -19.25
CA ASP A 111 -9.06 8.99 -20.48
C ASP A 111 -7.63 9.52 -20.20
N LYS A 112 -7.23 9.62 -18.93
CA LYS A 112 -5.91 10.11 -18.54
C LYS A 112 -4.85 9.01 -18.61
N MET A 113 -3.58 9.43 -18.66
CA MET A 113 -2.46 8.50 -18.58
C MET A 113 -2.43 7.81 -17.21
N PRO A 114 -2.06 6.52 -17.09
CA PRO A 114 -2.05 5.79 -15.81
C PRO A 114 -1.31 6.51 -14.67
N ARG A 115 -0.17 7.14 -14.98
CA ARG A 115 0.59 7.96 -14.02
C ARG A 115 -0.21 9.15 -13.45
N GLU A 116 -1.06 9.77 -14.28
CA GLU A 116 -1.89 10.92 -13.89
C GLU A 116 -3.08 10.43 -13.06
N CYS A 117 -3.70 9.31 -13.46
CA CYS A 117 -4.73 8.62 -12.68
C CYS A 117 -4.24 8.32 -11.26
N LEU A 118 -3.06 7.69 -11.13
CA LEU A 118 -2.45 7.40 -9.84
C LEU A 118 -2.18 8.67 -9.03
N ALA A 119 -1.66 9.73 -9.66
CA ALA A 119 -1.39 11.00 -8.97
C ALA A 119 -2.67 11.64 -8.42
N ILE A 120 -3.78 11.58 -9.17
CA ILE A 120 -5.09 12.09 -8.74
C ILE A 120 -5.64 11.26 -7.58
N ILE A 121 -5.59 9.93 -7.67
CA ILE A 121 -6.01 9.02 -6.58
C ILE A 121 -5.20 9.31 -5.32
N GLU A 122 -3.88 9.37 -5.42
CA GLU A 122 -2.97 9.64 -4.30
C GLU A 122 -3.19 11.03 -3.70
N SER A 123 -3.51 12.03 -4.52
CA SER A 123 -3.86 13.36 -4.04
C SER A 123 -5.15 13.31 -3.21
N LYS A 124 -6.21 12.68 -3.76
CA LYS A 124 -7.52 12.57 -3.10
C LYS A 124 -7.48 11.75 -1.82
N SER A 125 -6.72 10.65 -1.77
CA SER A 125 -6.55 9.83 -0.56
C SER A 125 -5.91 10.65 0.58
N LYS A 126 -5.01 11.59 0.25
CA LYS A 126 -4.31 12.44 1.23
C LYS A 126 -5.13 13.62 1.76
N VAL A 127 -6.25 14.00 1.12
CA VAL A 127 -7.05 15.17 1.51
C VAL A 127 -7.55 15.09 2.96
N ARG A 128 -7.81 13.89 3.49
CA ARG A 128 -8.22 13.73 4.90
C ARG A 128 -7.10 14.07 5.90
N TYR A 129 -5.85 13.79 5.57
CA TYR A 129 -4.71 14.14 6.43
C TYR A 129 -4.49 15.66 6.53
N LEU A 130 -4.90 16.43 5.51
CA LEU A 130 -4.75 17.88 5.49
C LEU A 130 -5.89 18.62 6.21
N ARG A 131 -7.12 18.09 6.18
CA ARG A 131 -8.26 18.69 6.89
C ARG A 131 -8.23 18.54 8.41
N ASN A 132 -7.50 17.55 8.92
CA ASN A 132 -7.34 17.30 10.36
C ASN A 132 -6.10 17.99 10.97
N LYS A 133 -5.34 18.76 10.19
CA LYS A 133 -4.33 19.66 10.76
C LYS A 133 -5.05 20.89 11.33
N PRO A 134 -4.83 21.28 12.59
CA PRO A 134 -5.37 22.52 13.10
C PRO A 134 -4.78 23.65 12.27
N VAL A 135 -5.64 24.35 11.53
CA VAL A 135 -5.29 25.55 10.79
C VAL A 135 -5.02 26.64 11.82
N VAL A 136 -3.75 26.84 12.20
CA VAL A 136 -3.35 28.07 12.86
C VAL A 136 -3.52 29.18 11.82
N ALA A 137 -4.57 29.97 11.98
CA ALA A 137 -4.83 31.14 11.16
C ALA A 137 -3.59 32.04 11.17
N LYS A 138 -2.90 32.16 10.04
CA LYS A 138 -1.84 33.16 9.86
C LYS A 138 -2.51 34.53 9.69
N VAL A 139 -2.75 35.21 10.80
CA VAL A 139 -2.88 36.67 10.81
C VAL A 139 -1.49 37.24 10.57
N SER A 140 -1.40 38.07 9.53
CA SER A 140 -0.23 38.88 9.21
C SER A 140 0.01 39.90 10.33
N MET A 141 1.18 39.86 10.97
CA MET A 141 1.92 41.04 11.44
C MET A 141 3.34 40.66 11.86
N ASN A 142 4.28 41.37 11.26
CA ASN A 142 5.70 41.51 11.53
C ASN A 142 5.99 42.08 12.93
N THR A 143 6.81 41.41 13.75
CA THR A 143 7.96 41.93 14.53
C THR A 143 8.42 40.96 15.63
N SER A 144 9.75 40.79 15.70
CA SER A 144 10.60 40.62 16.89
C SER A 144 10.41 39.44 17.87
N THR A 145 11.47 38.62 17.87
CA THR A 145 12.12 37.88 18.97
C THR A 145 11.57 38.09 20.38
N SER A 146 11.11 37.01 21.02
CA SER A 146 11.15 36.87 22.49
C SER A 146 11.02 35.41 22.92
N GLY A 147 12.01 34.95 23.71
CA GLY A 147 11.91 33.93 24.74
C GLY A 147 11.65 32.47 24.32
N ILE A 148 12.70 31.70 24.05
CA ILE A 148 12.65 30.25 24.30
C ILE A 148 12.69 30.08 25.83
N SER A 149 11.64 29.45 26.38
CA SER A 149 11.53 29.12 27.80
C SER A 149 12.71 28.24 28.26
N PRO A 150 13.35 28.53 29.42
CA PRO A 150 14.50 27.77 29.91
C PRO A 150 14.25 26.26 30.03
N ASP A 151 13.00 25.86 30.28
CA ASP A 151 12.59 24.44 30.38
C ASP A 151 12.79 23.64 29.07
N VAL A 152 12.74 24.30 27.91
CA VAL A 152 12.88 23.63 26.60
C VAL A 152 14.36 23.39 26.27
N ALA A 153 15.26 24.26 26.75
CA ALA A 153 16.69 24.05 26.61
C ALA A 153 17.16 22.89 27.49
N GLU A 154 16.65 22.80 28.72
CA GLU A 154 16.98 21.74 29.67
C GLU A 154 16.50 20.35 29.19
N LEU A 155 15.28 20.27 28.63
CA LEU A 155 14.77 19.04 27.99
C LEU A 155 15.63 18.58 26.81
N LYS A 156 16.18 19.51 26.04
CA LYS A 156 16.99 19.19 24.86
C LYS A 156 18.36 18.63 25.24
N ASP A 157 18.95 19.14 26.33
CA ASP A 157 20.23 18.65 26.83
C ASP A 157 20.09 17.29 27.54
N MET A 158 18.98 17.04 28.25
CA MET A 158 18.68 15.73 28.83
C MET A 158 18.49 14.62 27.79
N VAL A 159 17.86 14.94 26.64
CA VAL A 159 17.66 13.96 25.55
C VAL A 159 18.98 13.60 24.86
N ASN A 160 19.90 14.56 24.72
CA ASN A 160 21.22 14.29 24.14
C ASN A 160 22.10 13.43 25.06
N ALA A 161 21.97 13.57 26.38
CA ALA A 161 22.71 12.77 27.35
C ALA A 161 22.26 11.29 27.41
N LEU A 162 21.05 10.96 26.93
CA LEU A 162 20.51 9.60 26.91
C LEU A 162 20.74 8.85 25.59
N LEU A 163 21.34 9.49 24.58
CA LEU A 163 21.60 8.92 23.25
C LEU A 163 23.07 8.52 23.04
N LEU A 164 23.90 8.59 24.08
CA LEU A 164 25.27 8.10 24.08
C LEU A 164 25.52 7.22 25.32
N ASP A 165 25.00 5.99 25.25
CA ASP A 165 25.64 4.76 25.72
C ASP A 165 25.03 3.56 24.98
#